data_AF-Q70M52-F1
#
_entry.id   AF-Q70M52-F1
#
_cell.length_a   1.000
_cell.length_b   1.000
_cell.length_c   1.000
_cell.angle_alpha   90.00
_cell.angle_beta   90.00
_cell.angle_gamma   90.00
#
_symmetry.space_group_name_H-M   'P 1'
#
loop_
_entity.id
_entity.type
_entity.pdbx_description
1 polymer ?
#
loop_
_entity_poly.entity_id
_entity_poly.type
_entity_poly.pdbx_seq_one_letter_code
_entity_poly.pdbx_strand_id
1 'polypeptide(L)'
;GKGLDTAKAVRENVGGAMVSMPTIASTDSPTSSLSVIYSEDGEFERYRFYESHPDVVLVDTSVIAGAPVRFLTSGIADAMATWFEADAVHRTGGANFFDEDPTYAAHSLSSLCYDLLRDHAVSSIRAVENGIVTESVEAVVEANTLLSGLGFENGGLAAAHSIHNGLTQLEDTHHATHG
;
A
#
# COMPACT_ATOMS: atom_id res chain seq x y z
N GLY A 1 2.38 1.82 7.94
CA GLY A 1 2.60 0.46 8.45
C GLY A 1 2.51 0.37 9.97
N LYS A 2 3.64 0.33 10.67
CA LYS A 2 3.79 -0.16 12.07
C LYS A 2 2.64 0.12 13.05
N GLY A 3 2.17 1.38 13.16
CA GLY A 3 1.05 1.73 14.06
C GLY A 3 -0.28 1.06 13.66
N LEU A 4 -0.58 1.05 12.36
CA LEU A 4 -1.79 0.39 11.82
C LEU A 4 -1.67 -1.14 11.96
N ASP A 5 -0.50 -1.71 11.69
CA ASP A 5 -0.25 -3.16 11.87
C ASP A 5 -0.43 -3.60 13.32
N THR A 6 0.05 -2.79 14.26
CA THR A 6 -0.18 -3.02 15.69
C THR A 6 -1.67 -3.02 16.02
N ALA A 7 -2.43 -2.06 15.47
CA ALA A 7 -3.87 -1.99 15.69
C ALA A 7 -4.61 -3.20 15.10
N LYS A 8 -4.21 -3.71 13.93
CA LYS A 8 -4.76 -4.94 13.33
C LYS A 8 -4.52 -6.14 14.26
N ALA A 9 -3.29 -6.30 14.76
CA ALA A 9 -2.94 -7.37 15.68
C ALA A 9 -3.68 -7.26 17.03
N VAL A 10 -3.87 -6.04 17.55
CA VAL A 10 -4.66 -5.83 18.77
C VAL A 10 -6.11 -6.25 18.55
N ARG A 11 -6.75 -5.81 17.46
CA ARG A 11 -8.15 -6.16 17.13
C ARG A 11 -8.39 -7.66 17.12
N GLU A 12 -7.49 -8.46 16.55
CA GLU A 12 -7.60 -9.92 16.54
C GLU A 12 -7.70 -10.52 17.96
N ASN A 13 -7.02 -9.92 18.93
CA ASN A 13 -7.01 -10.41 20.31
C ASN A 13 -8.16 -9.88 21.18
N VAL A 14 -8.61 -8.64 20.94
CA VAL A 14 -9.65 -8.00 21.77
C VAL A 14 -11.04 -8.01 21.13
N GLY A 15 -11.14 -8.30 19.83
CA GLY A 15 -12.36 -8.15 19.04
C GLY A 15 -12.79 -6.70 18.83
N GLY A 16 -13.94 -6.52 18.18
CA GLY A 16 -14.54 -5.21 17.90
C GLY A 16 -14.14 -4.61 16.55
N ALA A 17 -14.62 -3.38 16.32
CA ALA A 17 -14.37 -2.66 15.09
C ALA A 17 -13.01 -1.96 15.10
N MET A 18 -12.34 -1.95 13.96
CA MET A 18 -11.09 -1.25 13.70
C MET A 18 -11.29 -0.13 12.68
N VAL A 19 -10.83 1.06 13.03
CA VAL A 19 -10.72 2.21 12.11
C VAL A 19 -9.25 2.44 11.79
N SER A 20 -8.87 2.27 10.53
CA SER A 20 -7.54 2.56 9.99
C SER A 20 -7.46 4.03 9.60
N MET A 21 -6.63 4.81 10.30
CA MET A 21 -6.47 6.25 10.07
C MET A 21 -5.03 6.57 9.69
N PRO A 22 -4.60 6.31 8.44
CA PRO A 22 -3.25 6.65 8.01
C PRO A 22 -3.02 8.17 8.08
N THR A 23 -1.92 8.58 8.70
CA THR A 23 -1.47 9.99 8.75
C THR A 23 -0.42 10.30 7.69
N ILE A 24 -0.02 9.28 6.92
CA ILE A 24 0.85 9.36 5.74
C ILE A 24 0.35 8.37 4.68
N ALA A 25 0.44 8.73 3.41
CA ALA A 25 0.04 7.87 2.29
C ALA A 25 1.27 7.23 1.64
N SER A 26 2.02 6.45 2.43
CA SER A 26 3.35 5.92 2.06
C SER A 26 3.40 4.45 1.68
N THR A 27 2.30 3.73 1.88
CA THR A 27 2.16 2.30 1.56
C THR A 27 0.68 2.01 1.34
N ASP A 28 0.37 0.91 0.66
CA ASP A 28 -1.00 0.42 0.45
C ASP A 28 -1.59 -0.41 1.62
N SER A 29 -0.79 -0.66 2.66
CA SER A 29 -1.19 -1.40 3.87
C SER A 29 -2.47 -0.95 4.62
N PRO A 30 -2.97 0.31 4.55
CA PRO A 30 -4.10 0.73 5.39
C PRO A 30 -5.41 -0.05 5.17
N THR A 31 -5.62 -0.63 3.99
CA THR A 31 -6.85 -1.39 3.64
C THR A 31 -6.71 -2.89 3.86
N SER A 32 -5.48 -3.42 3.88
CA SER A 32 -5.25 -4.86 3.82
C SER A 32 -5.59 -5.61 5.10
N SER A 33 -5.89 -6.89 4.94
CA SER A 33 -6.08 -7.88 6.00
C SER A 33 -4.76 -8.52 6.44
N LEU A 34 -3.62 -7.85 6.24
CA LEU A 34 -2.30 -8.38 6.61
C LEU A 34 -1.38 -7.35 7.26
N SER A 35 -0.34 -7.87 7.90
CA SER A 35 0.82 -7.14 8.40
C SER A 35 2.10 -7.81 7.95
N VAL A 36 3.12 -7.01 7.65
CA VAL A 36 4.48 -7.51 7.37
C VAL A 36 5.26 -7.56 8.67
N ILE A 37 5.78 -8.74 9.02
CA ILE A 37 6.59 -8.97 10.20
C ILE A 37 8.06 -8.91 9.81
N TYR A 38 8.81 -8.09 10.53
CA TYR A 38 10.25 -7.93 10.37
C TYR A 38 10.97 -8.39 11.65
N SER A 39 12.20 -8.84 11.50
CA SER A 39 13.10 -9.13 12.63
C SER A 39 13.47 -7.84 13.37
N GLU A 40 14.14 -7.97 14.52
CA GLU A 40 14.70 -6.80 15.25
C GLU A 40 15.73 -6.05 14.40
N ASP A 41 16.41 -6.76 13.49
CA ASP A 41 17.39 -6.23 12.55
C ASP A 41 16.74 -5.63 11.28
N GLY A 42 15.40 -5.63 11.16
CA GLY A 42 14.68 -5.00 10.05
C GLY A 42 14.54 -5.86 8.79
N GLU A 43 14.89 -7.14 8.88
CA GLU A 43 14.76 -8.11 7.78
C GLU A 43 13.33 -8.62 7.66
N PHE A 44 12.82 -8.80 6.43
CA PHE A 44 11.52 -9.44 6.22
C PHE A 44 11.54 -10.88 6.76
N GLU A 45 10.57 -11.24 7.60
CA GLU A 45 10.40 -12.61 8.09
C GLU A 45 9.20 -13.31 7.46
N ARG A 46 8.02 -12.68 7.51
CA ARG A 46 6.76 -13.29 7.06
C ARG A 46 5.62 -12.29 6.96
N TYR A 47 4.57 -12.69 6.26
CA TYR A 47 3.26 -12.07 6.35
C TYR A 47 2.45 -12.65 7.53
N ARG A 48 1.66 -11.82 8.19
CA ARG A 48 0.62 -12.22 9.16
C ARG A 48 -0.73 -11.80 8.59
N PHE A 49 -1.59 -12.78 8.32
CA PHE A 49 -2.94 -12.56 7.82
C PHE A 49 -3.95 -12.52 8.98
N TYR A 50 -5.01 -11.75 8.80
CA TYR A 50 -6.13 -11.62 9.73
C TYR A 50 -7.42 -12.06 9.04
N GLU A 51 -8.41 -12.51 9.80
CA GLU A 51 -9.71 -12.96 9.26
C GLU A 51 -10.55 -11.84 8.65
N SER A 52 -10.21 -10.57 8.89
CA SER A 52 -11.00 -9.43 8.44
C SER A 52 -10.14 -8.19 8.18
N HIS A 53 -10.47 -7.48 7.10
CA HIS A 53 -9.98 -6.13 6.81
C HIS A 53 -10.42 -5.12 7.88
N PRO A 54 -9.77 -3.94 7.98
CA PRO A 54 -10.27 -2.85 8.80
C PRO A 54 -11.72 -2.49 8.42
N ASP A 55 -12.57 -2.25 9.42
CA ASP A 55 -13.99 -1.94 9.20
C ASP A 55 -14.19 -0.59 8.52
N VAL A 56 -13.28 0.36 8.75
CA VAL A 56 -13.24 1.68 8.11
C VAL A 56 -11.79 2.06 7.83
N VAL A 57 -11.53 2.62 6.65
CA VAL A 57 -10.29 3.36 6.36
C VAL A 57 -10.66 4.82 6.17
N LEU A 58 -10.15 5.69 7.05
CA LEU A 58 -10.43 7.12 7.05
C LEU A 58 -9.14 7.89 6.79
N VAL A 59 -9.05 8.51 5.62
CA VAL A 59 -7.88 9.26 5.19
C VAL A 59 -8.22 10.75 5.15
N ASP A 60 -7.53 11.56 5.96
CA ASP A 60 -7.65 13.01 5.95
C ASP A 60 -6.53 13.59 5.07
N THR A 61 -6.88 14.04 3.87
CA THR A 61 -5.91 14.56 2.89
C THR A 61 -5.23 15.85 3.33
N SER A 62 -5.81 16.61 4.26
CA SER A 62 -5.12 17.77 4.86
C SER A 62 -4.00 17.32 5.79
N VAL A 63 -4.21 16.23 6.53
CA VAL A 63 -3.14 15.59 7.32
C VAL A 63 -2.06 15.02 6.41
N ILE A 64 -2.44 14.33 5.33
CA ILE A 64 -1.47 13.79 4.36
C ILE A 64 -0.65 14.90 3.70
N ALA A 65 -1.30 15.97 3.24
CA ALA A 65 -0.61 17.11 2.61
C ALA A 65 0.32 17.85 3.58
N GLY A 66 0.04 17.79 4.89
CA GLY A 66 0.90 18.34 5.93
C GLY A 66 2.11 17.46 6.29
N ALA A 67 2.19 16.22 5.77
CA ALA A 67 3.30 15.32 6.05
C ALA A 67 4.51 15.56 5.12
N PRO A 68 5.73 15.13 5.49
CA PRO A 68 6.89 15.20 4.59
C PRO A 68 6.62 14.50 3.26
N VAL A 69 6.86 15.20 2.14
CA VAL A 69 6.57 14.71 0.78
C VAL A 69 7.22 13.37 0.45
N ARG A 70 8.36 13.04 1.10
CA ARG A 70 9.03 11.73 0.99
C ARG A 70 8.06 10.56 1.22
N PHE A 71 7.09 10.72 2.10
CA PHE A 71 6.10 9.68 2.38
C PHE A 71 5.11 9.52 1.22
N LEU A 72 4.63 10.60 0.62
CA LEU A 72 3.79 10.52 -0.58
C LEU A 72 4.57 9.88 -1.74
N THR A 73 5.83 10.25 -1.95
CA THR A 73 6.66 9.67 -3.03
C THR A 73 6.91 8.19 -2.84
N SER A 74 7.09 7.72 -1.61
CA SER A 74 7.20 6.29 -1.33
C SER A 74 5.89 5.55 -1.63
N GLY A 75 4.73 6.11 -1.25
CA GLY A 75 3.45 5.51 -1.59
C GLY A 75 3.16 5.47 -3.10
N ILE A 76 3.61 6.49 -3.85
CA ILE A 76 3.52 6.50 -5.32
C ILE A 76 4.34 5.35 -5.91
N ALA A 77 5.53 5.09 -5.36
CA ALA A 77 6.40 4.02 -5.85
C ALA A 77 5.83 2.63 -5.53
N ASP A 78 5.28 2.44 -4.33
CA ASP A 78 4.56 1.22 -3.93
C ASP A 78 3.35 0.96 -4.84
N ALA A 79 2.48 1.96 -4.98
CA ALA A 79 1.27 1.89 -5.81
C ALA A 79 1.55 1.72 -7.31
N MET A 80 2.73 2.13 -7.79
CA MET A 80 3.16 1.88 -9.16
C MET A 80 3.40 0.40 -9.43
N ALA A 81 3.88 -0.36 -8.44
CA ALA A 81 4.11 -1.80 -8.58
C ALA A 81 2.80 -2.57 -8.79
N THR A 82 1.70 -2.10 -8.18
CA THR A 82 0.41 -2.81 -8.16
C THR A 82 -0.08 -3.21 -9.55
N TRP A 83 -0.04 -2.32 -10.54
CA TRP A 83 -0.47 -2.65 -11.91
C TRP A 83 0.39 -3.76 -12.53
N PHE A 84 1.70 -3.59 -12.48
CA PHE A 84 2.62 -4.50 -13.16
C PHE A 84 2.62 -5.89 -12.53
N GLU A 85 2.48 -5.98 -11.21
CA GLU A 85 2.40 -7.26 -10.51
C GLU A 85 1.04 -7.93 -10.74
N ALA A 86 -0.08 -7.21 -10.56
CA ALA A 86 -1.40 -7.78 -10.80
C ALA A 86 -1.61 -8.20 -12.26
N ASP A 87 -1.10 -7.45 -13.24
CA ASP A 87 -1.14 -7.84 -14.65
C ASP A 87 -0.29 -9.10 -14.92
N ALA A 88 0.89 -9.20 -14.28
CA ALA A 88 1.73 -10.40 -14.41
C ALA A 88 1.05 -11.64 -13.82
N VAL A 89 0.42 -11.53 -12.65
CA VAL A 89 -0.35 -12.62 -12.04
C VAL A 89 -1.53 -13.00 -12.95
N HIS A 90 -2.31 -12.02 -13.40
CA HIS A 90 -3.46 -12.25 -14.29
C HIS A 90 -3.05 -12.99 -15.57
N ARG A 91 -1.96 -12.56 -16.23
CA ARG A 91 -1.50 -13.13 -17.50
C ARG A 91 -0.89 -14.53 -17.36
N THR A 92 -0.36 -14.86 -16.20
CA THR A 92 0.22 -16.20 -15.93
C THR A 92 -0.80 -17.18 -15.36
N GLY A 93 -2.00 -16.72 -15.00
CA GLY A 93 -2.98 -17.53 -14.28
C GLY A 93 -2.50 -17.86 -12.86
N GLY A 94 -1.74 -16.95 -12.25
CA GLY A 94 -1.31 -17.07 -10.86
C GLY A 94 -2.44 -16.73 -9.89
N ALA A 95 -2.22 -17.03 -8.60
CA ALA A 95 -3.16 -16.73 -7.54
C ALA A 95 -2.91 -15.36 -6.89
N ASN A 96 -3.95 -14.79 -6.30
CA ASN A 96 -3.88 -13.61 -5.44
C ASN A 96 -3.36 -13.97 -4.03
N PHE A 97 -3.39 -13.02 -3.09
CA PHE A 97 -2.90 -13.23 -1.72
C PHE A 97 -3.66 -14.27 -0.89
N PHE A 98 -4.84 -14.70 -1.35
CA PHE A 98 -5.71 -15.66 -0.69
C PHE A 98 -5.68 -17.05 -1.36
N ASP A 99 -4.70 -17.30 -2.22
CA ASP A 99 -4.62 -18.51 -3.06
C ASP A 99 -5.85 -18.70 -3.99
N GLU A 100 -6.49 -17.60 -4.38
CA GLU A 100 -7.65 -17.58 -5.29
C GLU A 100 -7.31 -16.88 -6.63
N ASP A 101 -8.15 -17.10 -7.65
CA ASP A 101 -7.99 -16.43 -8.95
C ASP A 101 -8.22 -14.90 -8.80
N PRO A 102 -7.33 -14.06 -9.36
CA PRO A 102 -7.55 -12.61 -9.40
C PRO A 102 -8.85 -12.22 -10.09
N THR A 103 -9.60 -11.31 -9.48
CA THR A 103 -10.86 -10.83 -10.07
C THR A 103 -10.62 -9.80 -11.18
N TYR A 104 -11.54 -9.71 -12.14
CA TYR A 104 -11.52 -8.62 -13.14
C TYR A 104 -11.61 -7.22 -12.50
N ALA A 105 -12.28 -7.12 -11.35
CA ALA A 105 -12.36 -5.87 -10.60
C ALA A 105 -10.98 -5.47 -10.09
N ALA A 106 -10.23 -6.40 -9.46
CA ALA A 106 -8.88 -6.12 -8.97
C ALA A 106 -7.92 -5.70 -10.09
N HIS A 107 -7.98 -6.38 -11.25
CA HIS A 107 -7.17 -6.02 -12.43
C HIS A 107 -7.54 -4.64 -12.99
N SER A 108 -8.84 -4.29 -13.00
CA SER A 108 -9.28 -2.96 -13.43
C SER A 108 -8.85 -1.85 -12.45
N LEU A 109 -8.94 -2.11 -11.14
CA LEU A 109 -8.52 -1.17 -10.09
C LEU A 109 -7.01 -0.94 -10.13
N SER A 110 -6.21 -1.99 -10.36
CA SER A 110 -4.75 -1.85 -10.48
C SER A 110 -4.36 -1.05 -11.73
N SER A 111 -5.05 -1.23 -12.86
CA SER A 111 -4.85 -0.39 -14.05
C SER A 111 -5.20 1.07 -13.77
N LEU A 112 -6.35 1.33 -13.15
CA LEU A 112 -6.77 2.70 -12.80
C LEU A 112 -5.78 3.35 -11.82
N CYS A 113 -5.26 2.59 -10.86
CA CYS A 113 -4.20 3.05 -9.95
C CYS A 113 -3.03 3.62 -10.75
N TYR A 114 -2.51 2.85 -11.71
CA TYR A 114 -1.40 3.29 -12.55
C TYR A 114 -1.74 4.50 -13.43
N ASP A 115 -2.93 4.56 -14.01
CA ASP A 115 -3.38 5.69 -14.82
C ASP A 115 -3.45 7.00 -14.00
N LEU A 116 -4.03 6.95 -12.80
CA LEU A 116 -4.07 8.12 -11.91
C LEU A 116 -2.67 8.56 -11.50
N LEU A 117 -1.76 7.64 -11.21
CA LEU A 117 -0.37 7.99 -10.90
C LEU A 117 0.32 8.67 -12.08
N ARG A 118 0.12 8.17 -13.31
CA ARG A 118 0.71 8.79 -14.51
C ARG A 118 0.23 10.23 -14.72
N ASP A 119 -1.04 10.48 -14.45
CA ASP A 119 -1.65 11.78 -14.69
C ASP A 119 -1.43 12.78 -13.54
N HIS A 120 -1.35 12.30 -12.30
CA HIS A 120 -1.40 13.16 -11.10
C HIS A 120 -0.16 13.12 -10.19
N ALA A 121 0.76 12.15 -10.33
CA ALA A 121 1.88 12.02 -9.39
C ALA A 121 2.72 13.30 -9.29
N VAL A 122 3.17 13.87 -10.42
CA VAL A 122 4.06 15.04 -10.42
C VAL A 122 3.38 16.28 -9.82
N SER A 123 2.10 16.53 -10.12
CA SER A 123 1.36 17.66 -9.56
C SER A 123 1.05 17.46 -8.08
N SER A 124 0.72 16.23 -7.66
CA SER A 124 0.48 15.91 -6.24
C SER A 124 1.73 16.15 -5.38
N ILE A 125 2.92 15.75 -5.85
CA ILE A 125 4.19 15.96 -5.15
C ILE A 125 4.42 17.45 -4.93
N ARG A 126 4.28 18.27 -5.97
CA ARG A 126 4.42 19.73 -5.87
C ARG A 126 3.40 20.35 -4.92
N ALA A 127 2.17 19.85 -4.90
CA ALA A 127 1.13 20.34 -4.00
C ALA A 127 1.47 20.02 -2.53
N VAL A 128 1.91 18.79 -2.24
CA VAL A 128 2.32 18.37 -0.89
C VAL A 128 3.60 19.05 -0.41
N GLU A 129 4.56 19.32 -1.30
CA GLU A 129 5.73 20.18 -0.98
C GLU A 129 5.33 21.56 -0.44
N ASN A 130 4.14 22.04 -0.81
CA ASN A 130 3.58 23.32 -0.38
C ASN A 130 2.48 23.18 0.69
N GLY A 131 2.18 21.97 1.16
CA GLY A 131 1.13 21.73 2.15
C GLY A 131 -0.29 21.98 1.64
N ILE A 132 -0.54 21.81 0.34
CA ILE A 132 -1.82 22.15 -0.31
C ILE A 132 -2.52 20.88 -0.75
N VAL A 133 -3.82 20.78 -0.43
CA VAL A 133 -4.71 19.77 -0.99
C VAL A 133 -5.23 20.25 -2.34
N THR A 134 -5.05 19.41 -3.37
CA THR A 134 -5.57 19.62 -4.72
C THR A 134 -6.24 18.33 -5.19
N GLU A 135 -6.96 18.39 -6.31
CA GLU A 135 -7.52 17.18 -6.94
C GLU A 135 -6.43 16.13 -7.24
N SER A 136 -5.22 16.57 -7.60
CA SER A 136 -4.11 15.63 -7.82
C SER A 136 -3.65 14.96 -6.52
N VAL A 137 -3.77 15.64 -5.38
CA VAL A 137 -3.48 15.03 -4.06
C VAL A 137 -4.57 14.02 -3.71
N GLU A 138 -5.84 14.36 -3.88
CA GLU A 138 -6.96 13.45 -3.65
C GLU A 138 -6.81 12.17 -4.51
N ALA A 139 -6.61 12.32 -5.83
CA ALA A 139 -6.46 11.20 -6.75
C ALA A 139 -5.27 10.29 -6.41
N VAL A 140 -4.12 10.86 -6.04
CA VAL A 140 -2.93 10.08 -5.66
C VAL A 140 -3.09 9.43 -4.29
N VAL A 141 -3.75 10.08 -3.34
CA VAL A 141 -4.04 9.47 -2.03
C VAL A 141 -5.01 8.29 -2.17
N GLU A 142 -6.03 8.40 -3.03
CA GLU A 142 -6.91 7.28 -3.39
C GLU A 142 -6.11 6.16 -4.06
N ALA A 143 -5.27 6.47 -5.04
CA ALA A 143 -4.42 5.50 -5.73
C ALA A 143 -3.51 4.75 -4.74
N ASN A 144 -2.78 5.48 -3.89
CA ASN A 144 -1.84 4.91 -2.93
C ASN A 144 -2.49 4.07 -1.83
N THR A 145 -3.80 4.23 -1.57
CA THR A 145 -4.45 3.61 -0.41
C THR A 145 -5.51 2.59 -0.81
N LEU A 146 -6.48 3.02 -1.63
CA LEU A 146 -7.64 2.21 -1.98
C LEU A 146 -7.35 1.35 -3.20
N LEU A 147 -6.92 1.97 -4.31
CA LEU A 147 -6.76 1.25 -5.57
C LEU A 147 -5.56 0.30 -5.51
N SER A 148 -4.44 0.78 -4.99
CA SER A 148 -3.25 -0.03 -4.74
C SER A 148 -3.57 -1.15 -3.75
N GLY A 149 -4.19 -0.81 -2.61
CA GLY A 149 -4.56 -1.76 -1.55
C GLY A 149 -5.44 -2.93 -2.02
N LEU A 150 -6.54 -2.61 -2.70
CA LEU A 150 -7.42 -3.63 -3.26
C LEU A 150 -6.77 -4.36 -4.44
N GLY A 151 -6.01 -3.63 -5.26
CA GLY A 151 -5.36 -4.15 -6.45
C GLY A 151 -4.26 -5.17 -6.13
N PHE A 152 -3.43 -4.93 -5.11
CA PHE A 152 -2.37 -5.87 -4.76
C PHE A 152 -2.96 -7.10 -4.08
N GLU A 153 -3.90 -6.92 -3.15
CA GLU A 153 -4.38 -8.01 -2.31
C GLU A 153 -5.27 -8.98 -3.12
N ASN A 154 -6.12 -8.44 -3.99
CA ASN A 154 -7.04 -9.23 -4.82
C ASN A 154 -6.51 -9.49 -6.23
N GLY A 155 -5.44 -8.80 -6.65
CA GLY A 155 -4.79 -8.96 -7.96
C GLY A 155 -3.54 -9.83 -7.92
N GLY A 156 -2.80 -9.81 -6.81
CA GLY A 156 -1.59 -10.59 -6.56
C GLY A 156 -0.29 -9.80 -6.67
N LEU A 157 0.75 -10.34 -6.02
CA LEU A 157 2.13 -9.85 -6.10
C LEU A 157 2.98 -10.73 -7.02
N ALA A 158 4.10 -10.18 -7.48
CA ALA A 158 5.04 -10.88 -8.33
C ALA A 158 6.48 -10.51 -7.96
N ALA A 159 7.27 -10.09 -8.94
CA ALA A 159 8.70 -9.92 -8.77
C ALA A 159 9.09 -8.66 -7.97
N ALA A 160 8.33 -7.56 -8.05
CA ALA A 160 8.75 -6.30 -7.46
C ALA A 160 8.82 -6.40 -5.94
N HIS A 161 7.75 -6.88 -5.31
CA HIS A 161 7.72 -7.10 -3.87
C HIS A 161 8.65 -8.23 -3.42
N SER A 162 8.85 -9.26 -4.24
CA SER A 162 9.83 -10.32 -3.95
C SER A 162 11.27 -9.77 -3.92
N ILE A 163 11.61 -8.86 -4.84
CA ILE A 163 12.91 -8.18 -4.86
C ILE A 163 13.04 -7.24 -3.66
N HIS A 164 12.00 -6.47 -3.33
CA HIS A 164 11.97 -5.65 -2.11
C HIS A 164 12.31 -6.49 -0.87
N ASN A 165 11.65 -7.64 -0.69
CA ASN A 165 11.91 -8.51 0.45
C ASN A 165 13.36 -9.01 0.48
N GLY A 166 13.94 -9.36 -0.68
CA GLY A 166 15.35 -9.73 -0.80
C GLY A 166 16.31 -8.58 -0.45
N LEU A 167 15.97 -7.33 -0.79
CA LEU A 167 16.79 -6.17 -0.45
C LEU A 167 16.87 -5.94 1.06
N THR A 168 15.82 -6.25 1.83
CA THR A 168 15.82 -6.09 3.30
C THR A 168 16.90 -6.92 4.01
N GLN A 169 17.48 -7.91 3.34
CA GLN A 169 18.61 -8.71 3.85
C GLN A 169 19.95 -7.95 3.82
N LEU A 170 19.99 -6.77 3.20
CA LEU A 170 21.17 -5.93 3.11
C LEU A 170 20.99 -4.72 4.04
N GLU A 171 21.79 -4.63 5.10
CA GLU A 171 21.76 -3.52 6.08
C GLU A 171 21.80 -2.14 5.42
N ASP A 172 22.57 -2.00 4.34
CA ASP A 172 22.71 -0.77 3.56
C ASP A 172 21.38 -0.24 3.02
N THR A 173 20.32 -1.06 2.95
CA THR A 173 19.00 -0.66 2.42
C THR A 173 18.01 -0.22 3.48
N HIS A 174 18.28 -0.45 4.77
CA HIS A 174 17.29 -0.25 5.85
C HIS A 174 16.87 1.21 6.08
N HIS A 175 17.62 2.16 5.55
CA HIS A 175 17.29 3.59 5.60
C HIS A 175 16.29 4.02 4.50
N ALA A 176 16.09 3.18 3.48
CA ALA A 176 15.11 3.38 2.43
C ALA A 176 13.68 3.20 3.00
N THR A 177 12.72 3.84 2.34
CA THR A 177 11.31 3.55 2.58
C THR A 177 10.91 2.27 1.83
N HIS A 178 9.70 1.77 2.11
CA HIS A 178 9.19 0.55 1.48
C HIS A 178 9.07 0.67 -0.05
N GLY A 179 8.30 1.66 -0.51
CA GLY A 179 8.31 2.09 -1.91
C GLY A 179 9.46 3.03 -2.20
#